data_AF-A0A1M3TEE2-F1
#
_entry.id   AF-A0A1M3TEE2-F1
#
_cell.length_a   1.000
_cell.length_b   1.000
_cell.length_c   1.000
_cell.angle_alpha   90.00
_cell.angle_beta   90.00
_cell.angle_gamma   90.00
#
_symmetry.space_group_name_H-M   'P 1'
#
loop_
_entity.id
_entity.type
_entity.pdbx_description
1 polymer ?
#
loop_
_entity_poly.entity_id
_entity_poly.type
_entity_poly.pdbx_seq_one_letter_code
_entity_poly.pdbx_strand_id
1 'polypeptide(L)'
;MVGQACVRGTPSNKLTGAAAEAAAKVNKLLLHEFTVRVNNNPSTDLEELIQFKLKTYPPLRQLFVDSAVEAESTKNTESPSGPPPAVREEFLIPSDVVVIHPLSMDVTRAAQSVSTCASDSSKIPSTIRGLNDLILHSDILWHFGSTAVLGITPNLAMKLGNYIDVDHLAMVEDIKRQNLRVPIPDTHGVLQQTGTTRNFVFMPRVPGQPLGSIWKTLSPYQKASVREQLNAIFSDLRSLPFTPSDEPGAVYGGGTPRRCKDTRRETRVADTPISNETEFNHFLSFNPRRTETSHIVMIRSYMTTGHRLVMTHVDLHPRNIMVTVTPYSSSPYEVDGQCLQTSEAFTGTDDVPSERVTITGIIDWETCGWYPEYWEYLKALNTIFPGCDCEDWWEYLPTTIGVWPKEHAVDLMLDKWCR
;
A
#
# COMPACT_ATOMS: atom_id res chain seq x y z
N MET A 1 18.89 34.33 46.42
CA MET A 1 18.35 33.07 46.97
C MET A 1 17.56 32.39 45.86
N VAL A 2 17.55 31.05 45.83
CA VAL A 2 17.13 30.16 44.72
C VAL A 2 18.17 30.13 43.60
N GLY A 3 18.92 29.08 43.31
CA GLY A 3 18.88 27.67 43.73
C GLY A 3 19.43 26.88 42.54
N GLN A 4 20.75 26.72 42.45
CA GLN A 4 21.41 25.92 41.43
C GLN A 4 21.01 24.45 41.63
N ALA A 5 19.99 23.99 40.88
CA ALA A 5 19.66 22.59 40.80
C ALA A 5 20.71 21.91 39.91
N CYS A 6 21.73 21.35 40.57
CA CYS A 6 22.68 20.43 39.97
C CYS A 6 21.90 19.19 39.50
N VAL A 7 21.61 19.11 38.20
CA VAL A 7 21.04 17.90 37.59
C VAL A 7 22.16 16.87 37.56
N ARG A 8 22.20 16.01 38.58
CA ARG A 8 23.00 14.78 38.58
C ARG A 8 22.59 13.98 37.35
N GLY A 9 23.50 13.87 36.38
CA GLY A 9 23.36 12.94 35.28
C GLY A 9 23.24 11.52 35.85
N THR A 10 22.06 10.93 35.75
CA THR A 10 21.89 9.49 35.91
C THR A 10 22.83 8.77 34.95
N PRO A 11 23.49 7.67 35.35
CA PRO A 11 24.33 6.92 34.44
C PRO A 11 23.43 6.45 33.28
N SER A 12 23.70 6.93 32.08
CA SER A 12 23.08 6.38 30.86
C SER A 12 23.62 4.97 30.71
N ASN A 13 22.84 3.97 31.12
CA ASN A 13 23.09 2.61 30.69
C ASN A 13 23.16 2.65 29.16
N LYS A 14 24.35 2.44 28.60
CA LYS A 14 24.52 2.39 27.15
C LYS A 14 23.67 1.23 26.65
N LEU A 15 22.57 1.57 25.97
CA LEU A 15 21.77 0.59 25.24
C LEU A 15 22.69 -0.08 24.21
N THR A 16 22.60 -1.40 24.07
CA THR A 16 23.31 -2.22 23.08
C THR A 16 22.30 -3.05 22.29
N GLY A 17 22.68 -3.59 21.13
CA GLY A 17 21.83 -4.50 20.35
C GLY A 17 20.56 -3.83 19.78
N ALA A 18 19.47 -4.60 19.70
CA ALA A 18 18.20 -4.16 19.11
C ALA A 18 17.59 -2.95 19.84
N ALA A 19 17.75 -2.89 21.16
CA ALA A 19 17.33 -1.76 21.99
C ALA A 19 18.02 -0.44 21.58
N ALA A 20 19.32 -0.49 21.24
CA ALA A 20 20.07 0.67 20.78
C ALA A 20 19.60 1.14 19.40
N GLU A 21 19.30 0.21 18.49
CA GLU A 21 18.83 0.52 17.14
C GLU A 21 17.42 1.13 17.15
N ALA A 22 16.51 0.57 17.95
CA ALA A 22 15.15 1.10 18.12
C ALA A 22 15.17 2.51 18.72
N ALA A 23 15.98 2.72 19.77
CA ALA A 23 16.23 4.05 20.31
C ALA A 23 16.79 5.02 19.25
N ALA A 24 17.72 4.56 18.40
CA ALA A 24 18.29 5.39 17.34
C ALA A 24 17.25 5.78 16.28
N LYS A 25 16.29 4.91 15.95
CA LYS A 25 15.17 5.23 15.03
C LYS A 25 14.30 6.36 15.58
N VAL A 26 13.92 6.31 16.86
CA VAL A 26 13.13 7.38 17.50
C VAL A 26 13.94 8.68 17.58
N ASN A 27 15.25 8.62 17.85
CA ASN A 27 16.13 9.79 17.81
C ASN A 27 16.16 10.43 16.41
N LYS A 28 16.24 9.62 15.35
CA LYS A 28 16.22 10.10 13.95
C LYS A 28 14.89 10.78 13.60
N LEU A 29 13.76 10.25 14.06
CA LEU A 29 12.44 10.87 13.87
C LEU A 29 12.37 12.25 14.55
N LEU A 30 12.81 12.33 15.81
CA LEU A 30 12.89 13.60 16.53
C LEU A 30 13.77 14.62 15.77
N LEU A 31 14.97 14.19 15.37
CA LEU A 31 15.92 15.05 14.67
C LEU A 31 15.39 15.49 13.31
N HIS A 32 14.72 14.61 12.56
CA HIS A 32 14.10 14.94 11.28
C HIS A 32 13.08 16.06 11.44
N GLU A 33 12.24 16.01 12.47
CA GLU A 33 11.19 17.00 12.68
C GLU A 33 11.77 18.39 13.02
N PHE A 34 12.79 18.43 13.89
CA PHE A 34 13.56 19.65 14.13
C PHE A 34 14.25 20.17 12.87
N THR A 35 14.89 19.27 12.11
CA THR A 35 15.63 19.61 10.88
C THR A 35 14.69 20.20 9.83
N VAL A 36 13.51 19.62 9.64
CA VAL A 36 12.50 20.16 8.72
C VAL A 36 12.05 21.54 9.17
N ARG A 37 11.77 21.72 10.46
CA ARG A 37 11.27 22.99 11.00
C ARG A 37 12.30 24.11 10.87
N VAL A 38 13.56 23.81 11.16
CA VAL A 38 14.68 24.76 11.06
C VAL A 38 15.08 25.03 9.61
N ASN A 39 15.15 24.02 8.74
CA ASN A 39 15.50 24.22 7.33
C ASN A 39 14.43 25.02 6.58
N ASN A 40 13.15 24.85 6.94
CA ASN A 40 12.06 25.62 6.35
C ASN A 40 12.05 27.09 6.82
N ASN A 41 12.39 27.33 8.09
CA ASN A 41 12.54 28.68 8.62
C ASN A 41 13.62 28.69 9.73
N PRO A 42 14.85 29.12 9.40
CA PRO A 42 15.96 29.11 10.35
C PRO A 42 15.75 30.00 11.59
N SER A 43 14.82 30.95 11.51
CA SER A 43 14.48 31.88 12.60
C SER A 43 13.25 31.48 13.40
N THR A 44 12.69 30.29 13.15
CA THR A 44 11.43 29.87 13.76
C THR A 44 11.59 29.60 15.26
N ASP A 45 10.63 30.06 16.06
CA ASP A 45 10.58 29.73 17.49
C ASP A 45 10.22 28.26 17.66
N LEU A 46 11.09 27.53 18.35
CA LEU A 46 10.97 26.10 18.58
C LEU A 46 10.36 25.77 19.94
N GLU A 47 10.03 26.77 20.79
CA GLU A 47 9.55 26.55 22.16
C GLU A 47 8.36 25.59 22.20
N GLU A 48 7.33 25.80 21.36
CA GLU A 48 6.15 24.93 21.32
C GLU A 48 6.50 23.49 20.92
N LEU A 49 7.35 23.32 19.91
CA LEU A 49 7.80 22.00 19.46
C LEU A 49 8.64 21.30 20.53
N ILE A 50 9.54 22.03 21.20
CA ILE A 50 10.35 21.51 22.30
C ILE A 50 9.45 21.07 23.45
N GLN A 51 8.48 21.89 23.86
CA GLN A 51 7.54 21.55 24.94
C GLN A 51 6.66 20.34 24.59
N PHE A 52 6.21 20.23 23.34
CA PHE A 52 5.48 19.06 22.88
C PHE A 52 6.36 17.80 22.91
N LYS A 53 7.58 17.88 22.35
CA LYS A 53 8.51 16.74 22.31
C LYS A 53 9.01 16.33 23.68
N LEU A 54 9.20 17.25 24.62
CA LEU A 54 9.52 16.94 26.02
C LEU A 54 8.47 16.01 26.65
N LYS A 55 7.19 16.10 26.24
CA LYS A 55 6.12 15.23 26.72
C LYS A 55 6.04 13.91 25.94
N THR A 56 6.21 13.93 24.62
CA THR A 56 5.93 12.77 23.77
C THR A 56 7.13 11.88 23.49
N TYR A 57 8.35 12.43 23.46
CA TYR A 57 9.55 11.68 23.09
C TYR A 57 9.96 10.63 24.13
N PRO A 58 10.00 10.92 25.46
CA PRO A 58 10.36 9.91 26.45
C PRO A 58 9.49 8.64 26.42
N PRO A 59 8.14 8.71 26.42
CA PRO A 59 7.31 7.50 26.39
C PRO A 59 7.39 6.77 25.05
N LEU A 60 7.49 7.49 23.92
CA LEU A 60 7.63 6.87 22.60
C LEU A 60 8.96 6.11 22.46
N ARG A 61 10.05 6.70 22.94
CA ARG A 61 11.37 6.07 22.93
C ARG A 61 11.41 4.86 23.84
N GLN A 62 10.77 4.93 25.01
CA GLN A 62 10.67 3.81 25.93
C GLN A 62 9.86 2.66 25.31
N LEU A 63 8.70 2.95 24.72
CA LEU A 63 7.87 1.96 24.02
C LEU A 63 8.66 1.19 22.94
N PHE A 64 9.41 1.91 22.09
CA PHE A 64 10.20 1.29 21.03
C PHE A 64 11.36 0.46 21.55
N VAL A 65 11.99 0.90 22.65
CA VAL A 65 13.06 0.14 23.31
C VAL A 65 12.50 -1.12 23.96
N ASP A 66 11.38 -1.01 24.68
CA ASP A 66 10.74 -2.14 25.36
C ASP A 66 10.28 -3.18 24.34
N SER A 67 9.63 -2.76 23.24
CA SER A 67 9.27 -3.67 22.14
C SER A 67 10.48 -4.35 21.50
N ALA A 68 11.62 -3.67 21.41
CA ALA A 68 12.84 -4.25 20.84
C ALA A 68 13.52 -5.24 21.81
N VAL A 69 13.53 -4.94 23.11
CA VAL A 69 14.05 -5.83 24.16
C VAL A 69 13.17 -7.07 24.31
N GLU A 70 11.85 -6.90 24.30
CA GLU A 70 10.89 -8.01 24.28
C GLU A 70 11.14 -8.91 23.07
N ALA A 71 11.29 -8.33 21.87
CA ALA A 71 11.58 -9.07 20.65
C ALA A 71 12.94 -9.82 20.68
N GLU A 72 13.93 -9.31 21.41
CA GLU A 72 15.26 -9.92 21.55
C GLU A 72 15.25 -11.05 22.61
N SER A 73 14.45 -10.89 23.68
CA SER A 73 14.25 -11.92 24.71
C SER A 73 13.52 -13.16 24.19
N THR A 74 12.66 -13.01 23.18
CA THR A 74 11.95 -14.10 22.50
C THR A 74 12.79 -14.86 21.47
N LYS A 75 14.03 -14.43 21.15
CA LYS A 75 14.90 -15.09 20.16
C LYS A 75 15.72 -16.28 20.68
N ASN A 76 15.79 -16.50 22.00
CA ASN A 76 16.63 -17.55 22.58
C ASN A 76 15.92 -18.90 22.80
N THR A 77 14.75 -19.09 22.21
CA THR A 77 14.09 -20.41 22.11
C THR A 77 13.62 -20.59 20.69
N GLU A 78 13.93 -21.75 20.11
CA GLU A 78 13.81 -22.10 18.70
C GLU A 78 12.45 -21.73 18.06
N SER A 79 12.53 -21.35 16.78
CA SER A 79 11.50 -20.88 15.84
C SER A 79 10.09 -21.52 15.99
N PRO A 80 9.02 -20.72 15.86
CA PRO A 80 8.53 -20.32 14.54
C PRO A 80 8.26 -18.81 14.38
N SER A 81 8.26 -18.40 13.13
CA SER A 81 8.03 -17.05 12.60
C SER A 81 6.65 -16.48 12.92
N GLY A 82 6.63 -15.27 13.50
CA GLY A 82 5.45 -14.42 13.58
C GLY A 82 5.32 -13.71 14.94
N PRO A 83 4.59 -12.59 15.04
CA PRO A 83 4.30 -11.96 16.32
C PRO A 83 3.53 -12.92 17.25
N PRO A 84 3.54 -12.69 18.57
CA PRO A 84 2.98 -13.60 19.57
C PRO A 84 1.49 -13.89 19.32
N PRO A 85 0.95 -15.04 19.77
CA PRO A 85 -0.47 -15.39 19.64
C PRO A 85 -1.44 -14.27 20.04
N ALA A 86 -1.09 -13.44 21.03
CA ALA A 86 -1.88 -12.30 21.49
C ALA A 86 -2.21 -11.27 20.38
N VAL A 87 -1.35 -11.08 19.39
CA VAL A 87 -1.62 -10.14 18.28
C VAL A 87 -2.72 -10.66 17.36
N ARG A 88 -2.82 -11.99 17.17
CA ARG A 88 -3.87 -12.59 16.32
C ARG A 88 -5.24 -12.58 16.99
N GLU A 89 -5.29 -12.57 18.32
CA GLU A 89 -6.54 -12.39 19.07
C GLU A 89 -7.22 -11.05 18.74
N GLU A 90 -6.42 -10.01 18.48
CA GLU A 90 -6.94 -8.71 18.03
C GLU A 90 -7.56 -8.79 16.63
N PHE A 91 -7.22 -9.80 15.82
CA PHE A 91 -7.64 -9.94 14.42
C PHE A 91 -8.85 -10.86 14.21
N LEU A 92 -9.38 -11.43 15.30
CA LEU A 92 -10.53 -12.31 15.24
C LEU A 92 -11.78 -11.60 14.69
N ILE A 93 -12.56 -12.36 13.93
CA ILE A 93 -13.84 -11.93 13.38
C ILE A 93 -14.89 -12.02 14.49
N PRO A 94 -15.54 -10.91 14.86
CA PRO A 94 -16.55 -10.92 15.90
C PRO A 94 -17.85 -11.56 15.38
N SER A 95 -18.74 -11.90 16.30
CA SER A 95 -20.01 -12.58 15.95
C SER A 95 -21.03 -11.69 15.25
N ASP A 96 -20.90 -10.38 15.39
CA ASP A 96 -21.81 -9.36 14.91
C ASP A 96 -21.42 -8.83 13.52
N VAL A 97 -20.87 -9.69 12.65
CA VAL A 97 -20.56 -9.30 11.27
C VAL A 97 -21.75 -9.40 10.34
N VAL A 98 -21.81 -8.48 9.38
CA VAL A 98 -22.70 -8.54 8.22
C VAL A 98 -21.91 -8.91 6.97
N VAL A 99 -22.57 -9.60 6.04
CA VAL A 99 -21.98 -9.97 4.76
C VAL A 99 -22.18 -8.80 3.79
N ILE A 100 -21.08 -8.13 3.43
CA ILE A 100 -21.08 -7.08 2.41
C ILE A 100 -20.92 -7.70 1.02
N HIS A 101 -20.04 -8.69 0.91
CA HIS A 101 -19.87 -9.52 -0.29
C HIS A 101 -19.90 -11.00 0.11
N PRO A 102 -20.72 -11.85 -0.54
CA PRO A 102 -20.82 -13.28 -0.21
C PRO A 102 -19.46 -13.96 -0.14
N LEU A 103 -19.29 -14.84 0.85
CA LEU A 103 -18.11 -15.69 0.97
C LEU A 103 -18.13 -16.76 -0.14
N SER A 104 -17.00 -16.94 -0.80
CA SER A 104 -16.82 -17.99 -1.81
C SER A 104 -16.83 -19.38 -1.18
N MET A 105 -17.06 -20.39 -2.03
CA MET A 105 -17.02 -21.79 -1.61
C MET A 105 -15.67 -22.17 -0.97
N ASP A 106 -14.57 -21.59 -1.44
CA ASP A 106 -13.24 -21.86 -0.93
C ASP A 106 -13.04 -21.34 0.49
N VAL A 107 -13.57 -20.14 0.79
CA VAL A 107 -13.55 -19.59 2.15
C VAL A 107 -14.38 -20.46 3.09
N THR A 108 -15.61 -20.84 2.69
CA THR A 108 -16.46 -21.70 3.52
C THR A 108 -15.86 -23.10 3.72
N ARG A 109 -15.21 -23.68 2.70
CA ARG A 109 -14.57 -25.00 2.80
C ARG A 109 -13.36 -24.96 3.72
N ALA A 110 -12.54 -23.91 3.62
CA ALA A 110 -11.41 -23.70 4.52
C ALA A 110 -11.88 -23.62 5.98
N ALA A 111 -12.90 -22.81 6.26
CA ALA A 111 -13.49 -22.70 7.61
C ALA A 111 -14.03 -24.04 8.14
N GLN A 112 -14.63 -24.86 7.28
CA GLN A 112 -15.18 -26.17 7.68
C GLN A 112 -14.11 -27.23 7.95
N SER A 113 -12.97 -27.18 7.24
CA SER A 113 -11.91 -28.20 7.34
C SER A 113 -11.29 -28.32 8.74
N VAL A 114 -11.41 -27.29 9.58
CA VAL A 114 -10.85 -27.25 10.93
C VAL A 114 -11.89 -27.54 12.02
N SER A 115 -13.18 -27.55 11.67
CA SER A 115 -14.27 -27.78 12.62
C SER A 115 -14.55 -29.27 12.84
N THR A 116 -13.57 -30.01 13.36
CA THR A 116 -13.78 -31.39 13.84
C THR A 116 -14.33 -31.38 15.27
N CYS A 117 -15.64 -31.15 15.44
CA CYS A 117 -16.50 -31.69 16.51
C CYS A 117 -17.92 -31.07 16.42
N ALA A 118 -18.93 -31.93 16.52
CA ALA A 118 -20.35 -31.58 16.41
C ALA A 118 -20.92 -30.92 17.68
N SER A 119 -22.08 -30.27 17.49
CA SER A 119 -23.08 -29.75 18.45
C SER A 119 -22.65 -28.65 19.43
N ASP A 120 -23.17 -27.44 19.27
CA ASP A 120 -24.38 -27.00 20.01
C ASP A 120 -24.85 -25.61 19.54
N SER A 121 -26.15 -25.35 19.64
CA SER A 121 -26.81 -24.14 19.16
C SER A 121 -26.45 -22.89 19.99
N SER A 122 -25.87 -21.85 19.36
CA SER A 122 -26.34 -20.44 19.40
C SER A 122 -25.29 -19.41 18.91
N LYS A 123 -25.78 -18.49 18.06
CA LYS A 123 -25.34 -17.10 17.78
C LYS A 123 -23.99 -16.80 17.11
N ILE A 124 -23.13 -17.76 16.80
CA ILE A 124 -21.98 -17.53 15.89
C ILE A 124 -22.06 -18.53 14.74
N PRO A 125 -22.15 -18.09 13.46
CA PRO A 125 -22.16 -19.02 12.34
C PRO A 125 -20.93 -19.92 12.41
N SER A 126 -21.10 -21.24 12.24
CA SER A 126 -20.00 -22.23 12.30
C SER A 126 -18.80 -21.83 11.43
N THR A 127 -19.05 -21.14 10.33
CA THR A 127 -18.05 -20.51 9.46
C THR A 127 -17.13 -19.54 10.21
N ILE A 128 -17.66 -18.63 11.03
CA ILE A 128 -16.86 -17.63 11.75
C ILE A 128 -15.93 -18.31 12.77
N ARG A 129 -16.42 -19.36 13.44
CA ARG A 129 -15.59 -20.16 14.35
C ARG A 129 -14.41 -20.78 13.61
N GLY A 130 -14.67 -21.43 12.46
CA GLY A 130 -13.63 -22.03 11.64
C GLY A 130 -12.62 -21.00 11.10
N LEU A 131 -13.09 -19.83 10.68
CA LEU A 131 -12.22 -18.74 10.24
C LEU A 131 -11.36 -18.19 11.38
N ASN A 132 -11.91 -18.04 12.58
CA ASN A 132 -11.15 -17.59 13.75
C ASN A 132 -10.07 -18.60 14.15
N ASP A 133 -10.33 -19.89 14.04
CA ASP A 133 -9.31 -20.91 14.27
C ASP A 133 -8.17 -20.83 13.23
N LEU A 134 -8.51 -20.63 11.95
CA LEU A 134 -7.50 -20.37 10.92
C LEU A 134 -6.70 -19.08 11.19
N ILE A 135 -7.35 -18.01 11.66
CA ILE A 135 -6.68 -16.74 11.99
C ILE A 135 -5.64 -16.94 13.08
N LEU A 136 -5.95 -17.67 14.16
CA LEU A 136 -5.03 -17.93 15.27
C LEU A 136 -3.76 -18.69 14.83
N HIS A 137 -3.84 -19.49 13.78
CA HIS A 137 -2.74 -20.28 13.24
C HIS A 137 -2.14 -19.72 11.94
N SER A 138 -2.59 -18.54 11.51
CA SER A 138 -2.20 -17.95 10.22
C SER A 138 -0.79 -17.34 10.19
N ASP A 139 -0.21 -17.26 9.00
CA ASP A 139 0.96 -16.43 8.74
C ASP A 139 0.57 -14.95 8.77
N ILE A 140 1.38 -14.10 9.40
CA ILE A 140 1.21 -12.65 9.24
C ILE A 140 2.05 -12.21 8.05
N LEU A 141 1.38 -11.94 6.93
CA LEU A 141 2.04 -11.50 5.70
C LEU A 141 2.46 -10.04 5.79
N TRP A 142 1.63 -9.23 6.46
CA TRP A 142 1.90 -7.82 6.70
C TRP A 142 1.03 -7.30 7.84
N HIS A 143 1.51 -6.34 8.62
CA HIS A 143 0.68 -5.61 9.59
C HIS A 143 1.24 -4.21 9.87
N PHE A 144 0.34 -3.24 10.04
CA PHE A 144 0.67 -1.89 10.50
C PHE A 144 -0.56 -1.23 11.12
N GLY A 145 -0.41 -0.73 12.36
CA GLY A 145 -1.52 -0.14 13.10
C GLY A 145 -2.70 -1.12 13.22
N SER A 146 -3.90 -0.67 12.85
CA SER A 146 -5.12 -1.51 12.86
C SER A 146 -5.27 -2.42 11.64
N THR A 147 -4.37 -2.37 10.66
CA THR A 147 -4.51 -3.10 9.40
C THR A 147 -3.54 -4.28 9.35
N ALA A 148 -4.03 -5.45 8.97
CA ALA A 148 -3.22 -6.65 8.82
C ALA A 148 -3.63 -7.45 7.58
N VAL A 149 -2.67 -8.18 7.02
CA VAL A 149 -2.86 -9.18 5.97
C VAL A 149 -2.38 -10.52 6.51
N LEU A 150 -3.28 -11.49 6.59
CA LEU A 150 -3.04 -12.81 7.14
C LEU A 150 -3.13 -13.87 6.03
N GLY A 151 -2.14 -14.76 5.95
CA GLY A 151 -2.18 -15.95 5.11
C GLY A 151 -2.89 -17.07 5.88
N ILE A 152 -4.22 -17.10 5.80
CA ILE A 152 -5.04 -18.05 6.57
C ILE A 152 -4.99 -19.48 6.03
N THR A 153 -4.61 -19.66 4.76
CA THR A 153 -4.20 -20.96 4.18
C THR A 153 -3.09 -20.75 3.14
N PRO A 154 -2.52 -21.81 2.53
CA PRO A 154 -1.59 -21.66 1.41
C PRO A 154 -2.15 -20.91 0.20
N ASN A 155 -3.47 -20.92 0.00
CA ASN A 155 -4.12 -20.33 -1.18
C ASN A 155 -5.06 -19.15 -0.83
N LEU A 156 -5.24 -18.84 0.45
CA LEU A 156 -6.22 -17.85 0.91
C LEU A 156 -5.55 -16.85 1.86
N ALA A 157 -5.78 -15.57 1.59
CA ALA A 157 -5.38 -14.47 2.44
C ALA A 157 -6.61 -13.69 2.93
N MET A 158 -6.46 -13.00 4.05
CA MET A 158 -7.45 -12.09 4.60
C MET A 158 -6.79 -10.75 4.94
N LYS A 159 -7.29 -9.66 4.38
CA LYS A 159 -6.95 -8.29 4.78
C LYS A 159 -8.01 -7.82 5.78
N LEU A 160 -7.60 -7.28 6.92
CA LEU A 160 -8.52 -6.72 7.92
C LEU A 160 -8.05 -5.35 8.40
N GLY A 161 -9.00 -4.50 8.80
CA GLY A 161 -8.68 -3.17 9.32
C GLY A 161 -9.89 -2.25 9.41
N ASN A 162 -9.72 -1.14 10.13
CA ASN A 162 -10.78 -0.19 10.44
C ASN A 162 -11.16 0.76 9.29
N TYR A 163 -10.39 0.82 8.21
CA TYR A 163 -10.60 1.79 7.13
C TYR A 163 -10.30 1.19 5.76
N ILE A 164 -10.54 -0.12 5.60
CA ILE A 164 -10.43 -0.78 4.29
C ILE A 164 -11.67 -0.40 3.49
N ASP A 165 -11.47 0.30 2.38
CA ASP A 165 -12.55 0.72 1.50
C ASP A 165 -12.93 -0.43 0.57
N VAL A 166 -14.22 -0.78 0.51
CA VAL A 166 -14.75 -1.88 -0.31
C VAL A 166 -15.67 -1.40 -1.43
N ASP A 167 -15.81 -0.08 -1.61
CA ASP A 167 -16.69 0.50 -2.63
C ASP A 167 -16.13 0.26 -4.04
N HIS A 168 -14.82 0.00 -4.15
CA HIS A 168 -14.11 -0.30 -5.39
C HIS A 168 -14.45 -1.67 -6.01
N LEU A 169 -15.07 -2.59 -5.27
CA LEU A 169 -15.24 -3.98 -5.69
C LEU A 169 -16.04 -4.13 -7.00
N ALA A 170 -17.15 -3.40 -7.14
CA ALA A 170 -17.96 -3.44 -8.36
C ALA A 170 -17.17 -2.98 -9.61
N MET A 171 -16.26 -2.03 -9.42
CA MET A 171 -15.39 -1.51 -10.47
C MET A 171 -14.29 -2.50 -10.83
N VAL A 172 -13.66 -3.15 -9.86
CA VAL A 172 -12.69 -4.23 -10.12
C VAL A 172 -13.34 -5.39 -10.87
N GLU A 173 -14.54 -5.81 -10.48
CA GLU A 173 -15.25 -6.85 -11.22
C GLU A 173 -15.61 -6.42 -12.64
N ASP A 174 -15.86 -5.13 -12.88
CA ASP A 174 -16.06 -4.60 -14.23
C ASP A 174 -14.79 -4.65 -15.08
N ILE A 175 -13.64 -4.27 -14.52
CA ILE A 175 -12.35 -4.39 -15.19
C ILE A 175 -12.11 -5.84 -15.63
N LYS A 176 -12.30 -6.79 -14.70
CA LYS A 176 -12.08 -8.22 -14.97
C LYS A 176 -13.02 -8.75 -16.06
N ARG A 177 -14.28 -8.32 -16.07
CA ARG A 177 -15.24 -8.69 -17.13
C ARG A 177 -14.82 -8.18 -18.51
N GLN A 178 -14.24 -6.98 -18.57
CA GLN A 178 -13.83 -6.37 -19.83
C GLN A 178 -12.49 -6.90 -20.34
N ASN A 179 -11.52 -7.14 -19.45
CA ASN A 179 -10.20 -7.63 -19.84
C ASN A 179 -9.52 -8.49 -18.75
N LEU A 180 -9.48 -9.80 -18.98
CA LEU A 180 -8.86 -10.77 -18.09
C LEU A 180 -7.31 -10.74 -18.10
N ARG A 181 -6.68 -9.95 -19.00
CA ARG A 181 -5.21 -9.82 -19.04
C ARG A 181 -4.65 -8.92 -17.94
N VAL A 182 -5.49 -8.10 -17.32
CA VAL A 182 -5.10 -7.34 -16.13
C VAL A 182 -5.11 -8.29 -14.93
N PRO A 183 -3.97 -8.55 -14.27
CA PRO A 183 -3.86 -9.62 -13.28
C PRO A 183 -4.36 -9.16 -11.91
N ILE A 184 -5.67 -9.03 -11.77
CA ILE A 184 -6.35 -8.61 -10.53
C ILE A 184 -6.80 -9.85 -9.74
N PRO A 185 -6.44 -9.98 -8.44
CA PRO A 185 -6.95 -11.06 -7.60
C PRO A 185 -8.47 -10.99 -7.43
N ASP A 186 -9.12 -12.15 -7.36
CA ASP A 186 -10.53 -12.23 -7.03
C ASP A 186 -10.82 -11.73 -5.60
N THR A 187 -12.02 -11.20 -5.39
CA THR A 187 -12.54 -11.02 -4.03
C THR A 187 -13.37 -12.23 -3.65
N HIS A 188 -12.92 -12.98 -2.65
CA HIS A 188 -13.59 -14.18 -2.15
C HIS A 188 -14.62 -13.90 -1.06
N GLY A 189 -14.79 -12.64 -0.66
CA GLY A 189 -15.86 -12.22 0.24
C GLY A 189 -15.46 -11.09 1.14
N VAL A 190 -16.46 -10.40 1.69
CA VAL A 190 -16.27 -9.28 2.60
C VAL A 190 -17.26 -9.38 3.75
N LEU A 191 -16.72 -9.35 4.96
CA LEU A 191 -17.47 -9.21 6.19
C LEU A 191 -17.18 -7.84 6.79
N GLN A 192 -18.19 -7.21 7.36
CA GLN A 192 -18.04 -5.95 8.10
C GLN A 192 -18.61 -6.13 9.50
N GLN A 193 -17.88 -5.69 10.53
CA GLN A 193 -18.41 -5.67 11.88
C GLN A 193 -19.51 -4.60 12.00
N THR A 194 -20.70 -5.00 12.48
CA THR A 194 -21.88 -4.13 12.57
C THR A 194 -21.58 -2.86 13.34
N GLY A 195 -22.00 -1.71 12.79
CA GLY A 195 -21.85 -0.40 13.44
C GLY A 195 -20.41 0.13 13.44
N THR A 196 -19.49 -0.50 12.70
CA THR A 196 -18.10 -0.05 12.57
C THR A 196 -17.67 -0.02 11.11
N THR A 197 -16.52 0.59 10.84
CA THR A 197 -15.85 0.57 9.53
C THR A 197 -14.84 -0.58 9.42
N ARG A 198 -14.87 -1.53 10.36
CA ARG A 198 -13.94 -2.65 10.41
C ARG A 198 -14.36 -3.74 9.43
N ASN A 199 -13.55 -3.93 8.40
CA ASN A 199 -13.80 -4.88 7.33
C ASN A 199 -12.80 -6.05 7.37
N PHE A 200 -13.25 -7.20 6.89
CA PHE A 200 -12.49 -8.43 6.68
C PHE A 200 -12.69 -8.87 5.24
N VAL A 201 -11.66 -8.69 4.41
CA VAL A 201 -11.68 -8.95 2.98
C VAL A 201 -10.89 -10.22 2.70
N PHE A 202 -11.57 -11.23 2.15
CA PHE A 202 -10.98 -12.50 1.76
C PHE A 202 -10.59 -12.46 0.29
N MET A 203 -9.38 -12.93 -0.02
CA MET A 203 -8.81 -12.90 -1.37
C MET A 203 -7.83 -14.05 -1.58
N PRO A 204 -7.55 -14.45 -2.83
CA PRO A 204 -6.48 -15.40 -3.12
C PRO A 204 -5.15 -14.96 -2.52
N ARG A 205 -4.38 -15.91 -2.00
CA ARG A 205 -2.96 -15.68 -1.70
C ARG A 205 -2.19 -15.69 -3.02
N VAL A 206 -1.97 -14.50 -3.57
CA VAL A 206 -1.29 -14.35 -4.87
C VAL A 206 0.09 -15.00 -4.82
N PRO A 207 0.45 -15.87 -5.79
CA PRO A 207 1.72 -16.59 -5.76
C PRO A 207 2.94 -15.67 -5.78
N GLY A 208 3.99 -16.08 -5.06
CA GLY A 208 5.28 -15.38 -5.04
C GLY A 208 5.42 -14.39 -3.89
N GLN A 209 6.19 -13.32 -4.13
CA GLN A 209 6.51 -12.30 -3.14
C GLN A 209 6.35 -10.89 -3.72
N PRO A 210 6.15 -9.85 -2.89
CA PRO A 210 6.09 -8.48 -3.37
C PRO A 210 7.40 -8.09 -4.10
N LEU A 211 7.29 -7.46 -5.27
CA LEU A 211 8.43 -7.02 -6.07
C LEU A 211 9.38 -6.13 -5.26
N GLY A 212 8.84 -5.27 -4.41
CA GLY A 212 9.61 -4.39 -3.53
C GLY A 212 10.57 -5.13 -2.59
N SER A 213 10.28 -6.38 -2.19
CA SER A 213 11.16 -7.14 -1.29
C SER A 213 12.42 -7.66 -1.97
N ILE A 214 12.41 -7.79 -3.30
CA ILE A 214 13.55 -8.25 -4.09
C ILE A 214 14.11 -7.18 -5.03
N TRP A 215 13.50 -5.99 -5.08
CA TRP A 215 13.86 -4.96 -6.07
C TRP A 215 15.36 -4.61 -6.08
N LYS A 216 15.98 -4.49 -4.89
CA LYS A 216 17.43 -4.23 -4.76
C LYS A 216 18.32 -5.36 -5.27
N THR A 217 17.81 -6.60 -5.31
CA THR A 217 18.58 -7.77 -5.75
C THR A 217 18.43 -8.01 -7.25
N LEU A 218 17.48 -7.35 -7.92
CA LEU A 218 17.25 -7.51 -9.35
C LEU A 218 18.32 -6.80 -10.17
N SER A 219 18.80 -7.46 -11.22
CA SER A 219 19.67 -6.83 -12.22
C SER A 219 18.89 -5.79 -13.05
N PRO A 220 19.59 -4.83 -13.70
CA PRO A 220 18.94 -3.89 -14.63
C PRO A 220 18.12 -4.58 -15.72
N TYR A 221 18.59 -5.73 -16.22
CA TYR A 221 17.84 -6.53 -17.20
C TYR A 221 16.53 -7.08 -16.60
N GLN A 222 16.56 -7.62 -15.39
CA GLN A 222 15.35 -8.14 -14.74
C GLN A 222 14.35 -7.01 -14.45
N LYS A 223 14.82 -5.84 -13.98
CA LYS A 223 13.97 -4.65 -13.80
C LYS A 223 13.36 -4.17 -15.12
N ALA A 224 14.14 -4.16 -16.21
CA ALA A 224 13.64 -3.85 -17.54
C ALA A 224 12.59 -4.88 -18.01
N SER A 225 12.79 -6.17 -17.76
CA SER A 225 11.81 -7.22 -18.06
C SER A 225 10.50 -7.05 -17.27
N VAL A 226 10.57 -6.63 -16.01
CA VAL A 226 9.39 -6.27 -15.21
C VAL A 226 8.68 -5.07 -15.82
N ARG A 227 9.42 -4.02 -16.24
CA ARG A 227 8.83 -2.87 -16.94
C ARG A 227 8.08 -3.29 -18.21
N GLU A 228 8.63 -4.19 -19.03
CA GLU A 228 7.94 -4.64 -20.24
C GLU A 228 6.66 -5.43 -19.95
N GLN A 229 6.62 -6.22 -18.87
CA GLN A 229 5.39 -6.86 -18.41
C GLN A 229 4.35 -5.82 -17.96
N LEU A 230 4.78 -4.79 -17.21
CA LEU A 230 3.91 -3.68 -16.80
C LEU A 230 3.42 -2.86 -18.01
N ASN A 231 4.24 -2.68 -19.05
CA ASN A 231 3.82 -2.03 -20.29
C ASN A 231 2.60 -2.73 -20.89
N ALA A 232 2.65 -4.05 -21.02
CA ALA A 232 1.53 -4.84 -21.53
C ALA A 232 0.29 -4.70 -20.63
N ILE A 233 0.44 -4.89 -19.32
CA ILE A 233 -0.68 -4.82 -18.36
C ILE A 233 -1.35 -3.43 -18.37
N PHE A 234 -0.56 -2.35 -18.35
CA PHE A 234 -1.11 -1.00 -18.33
C PHE A 234 -1.61 -0.53 -19.70
N SER A 235 -1.10 -1.09 -20.80
CA SER A 235 -1.72 -0.93 -22.12
C SER A 235 -3.13 -1.53 -22.13
N ASP A 236 -3.26 -2.75 -21.63
CA ASP A 236 -4.54 -3.45 -21.52
C ASP A 236 -5.51 -2.69 -20.59
N LEU A 237 -5.05 -2.24 -19.41
CA LEU A 237 -5.85 -1.45 -18.47
C LEU A 237 -6.33 -0.11 -19.06
N ARG A 238 -5.46 0.62 -19.77
CA ARG A 238 -5.79 1.92 -20.35
C ARG A 238 -6.62 1.82 -21.63
N SER A 239 -6.70 0.63 -22.23
CA SER A 239 -7.54 0.36 -23.40
C SER A 239 -9.00 0.07 -23.06
N LEU A 240 -9.32 -0.09 -21.77
CA LEU A 240 -10.68 -0.39 -21.33
C LEU A 240 -11.65 0.72 -21.77
N PRO A 241 -12.82 0.37 -22.32
CA PRO A 241 -13.86 1.35 -22.57
C PRO A 241 -14.33 1.99 -21.27
N PHE A 242 -14.64 3.29 -21.34
CA PHE A 242 -15.20 4.02 -20.20
C PHE A 242 -16.54 3.44 -19.78
N THR A 243 -16.68 3.12 -18.49
CA THR A 243 -17.95 2.69 -17.88
C THR A 243 -18.62 3.88 -17.17
N PRO A 244 -19.78 4.35 -17.63
CA PRO A 244 -20.54 5.41 -16.94
C PRO A 244 -20.92 5.00 -15.50
N SER A 245 -21.12 5.99 -14.63
CA SER A 245 -21.72 5.81 -13.31
C SER A 245 -23.24 6.01 -13.39
N ASP A 246 -23.99 5.39 -12.50
CA ASP A 246 -25.45 5.62 -12.35
C ASP A 246 -25.75 7.05 -11.89
N GLU A 247 -24.80 7.68 -11.18
CA GLU A 247 -24.94 9.06 -10.71
C GLU A 247 -24.51 10.06 -11.81
N PRO A 248 -25.39 10.98 -12.23
CA PRO A 248 -25.07 11.98 -13.25
C PRO A 248 -23.86 12.83 -12.85
N GLY A 249 -22.95 13.05 -13.82
CA GLY A 249 -21.74 13.84 -13.60
C GLY A 249 -20.61 13.12 -12.86
N ALA A 250 -20.78 11.86 -12.41
CA ALA A 250 -19.71 11.10 -11.79
C ALA A 250 -18.80 10.46 -12.85
N VAL A 251 -17.93 11.27 -13.46
CA VAL A 251 -17.00 10.85 -14.51
C VAL A 251 -15.68 10.38 -13.89
N TYR A 252 -15.09 11.18 -13.00
CA TYR A 252 -13.82 10.90 -12.37
C TYR A 252 -13.98 10.16 -11.04
N GLY A 253 -12.98 9.35 -10.70
CA GLY A 253 -12.88 8.65 -9.43
C GLY A 253 -13.15 7.16 -9.53
N GLY A 254 -13.18 6.55 -8.34
CA GLY A 254 -13.36 5.12 -8.13
C GLY A 254 -14.54 4.82 -7.21
N GLY A 255 -14.90 3.55 -7.14
CA GLY A 255 -15.89 3.06 -6.17
C GLY A 255 -17.36 3.29 -6.55
N THR A 256 -18.24 2.87 -5.63
CA THR A 256 -19.70 3.01 -5.69
C THR A 256 -20.21 3.55 -4.35
N PRO A 257 -20.57 4.84 -4.25
CA PRO A 257 -20.66 5.82 -5.34
C PRO A 257 -19.27 6.23 -5.87
N ARG A 258 -19.20 6.62 -7.14
CA ARG A 258 -17.93 7.00 -7.77
C ARG A 258 -17.44 8.34 -7.24
N ARG A 259 -16.29 8.35 -6.56
CA ARG A 259 -15.67 9.55 -5.98
C ARG A 259 -14.16 9.58 -6.23
N CYS A 260 -13.63 10.78 -6.45
CA CYS A 260 -12.19 10.98 -6.45
C CYS A 260 -11.64 10.89 -5.03
N LYS A 261 -10.48 10.25 -4.90
CA LYS A 261 -9.72 10.15 -3.65
C LYS A 261 -8.34 10.75 -3.84
N ASP A 262 -7.89 11.53 -2.87
CA ASP A 262 -6.52 12.05 -2.82
C ASP A 262 -5.83 11.61 -1.53
N THR A 263 -4.78 10.80 -1.67
CA THR A 263 -4.13 10.06 -0.58
C THR A 263 -2.76 10.63 -0.16
N ARG A 264 -2.44 11.89 -0.50
CA ARG A 264 -1.12 12.50 -0.17
C ARG A 264 -0.81 12.59 1.34
N ARG A 265 -1.83 12.72 2.19
CA ARG A 265 -1.71 12.98 3.64
C ARG A 265 -2.67 12.13 4.44
N GLU A 266 -3.90 12.63 4.45
CA GLU A 266 -5.12 11.97 4.86
C GLU A 266 -5.89 11.75 3.57
N THR A 267 -6.57 10.62 3.47
CA THR A 267 -7.44 10.36 2.32
C THR A 267 -8.56 11.39 2.31
N ARG A 268 -8.50 12.30 1.36
CA ARG A 268 -9.60 13.22 1.05
C ARG A 268 -10.47 12.55 0.01
N VAL A 269 -11.76 12.47 0.26
CA VAL A 269 -12.75 11.96 -0.69
C VAL A 269 -13.59 13.14 -1.16
N ALA A 270 -13.87 13.22 -2.45
CA ALA A 270 -14.79 14.23 -2.95
C ALA A 270 -16.19 14.00 -2.37
N ASP A 271 -16.83 15.05 -1.86
CA ASP A 271 -18.20 14.94 -1.33
C ASP A 271 -19.23 14.78 -2.46
N THR A 272 -18.94 15.36 -3.62
CA THR A 272 -19.81 15.37 -4.81
C THR A 272 -19.13 14.71 -6.01
N PRO A 273 -19.90 14.26 -7.01
CA PRO A 273 -19.37 13.86 -8.31
C PRO A 273 -18.45 14.89 -8.95
N ILE A 274 -17.46 14.42 -9.70
CA ILE A 274 -16.55 15.24 -10.49
C ILE A 274 -16.70 14.86 -11.96
N SER A 275 -17.14 15.82 -12.76
CA SER A 275 -17.58 15.61 -14.15
C SER A 275 -16.50 15.91 -15.18
N ASN A 276 -15.51 16.72 -14.82
CA ASN A 276 -14.46 17.18 -15.71
C ASN A 276 -13.17 17.48 -14.94
N GLU A 277 -12.09 17.66 -15.70
CA GLU A 277 -10.78 17.89 -15.11
C GLU A 277 -10.64 19.25 -14.40
N THR A 278 -11.42 20.26 -14.78
CA THR A 278 -11.44 21.54 -14.05
C THR A 278 -11.95 21.35 -12.62
N GLU A 279 -13.02 20.58 -12.45
CA GLU A 279 -13.55 20.20 -11.14
C GLU A 279 -12.56 19.30 -10.37
N PHE A 280 -11.86 18.40 -11.06
CA PHE A 280 -10.80 17.59 -10.45
C PHE A 280 -9.67 18.47 -9.90
N ASN A 281 -9.17 19.43 -10.70
CA ASN A 281 -8.16 20.38 -10.26
C ASN A 281 -8.63 21.24 -9.09
N HIS A 282 -9.90 21.65 -9.09
CA HIS A 282 -10.52 22.33 -7.96
C HIS A 282 -10.52 21.45 -6.70
N PHE A 283 -10.94 20.18 -6.81
CA PHE A 283 -10.90 19.23 -5.70
C PHE A 283 -9.49 19.07 -5.10
N LEU A 284 -8.45 18.98 -5.92
CA LEU A 284 -7.07 18.87 -5.43
C LEU A 284 -6.60 20.14 -4.73
N SER A 285 -6.99 21.32 -5.23
CA SER A 285 -6.49 22.63 -4.79
C SER A 285 -7.43 23.40 -3.85
N PHE A 286 -8.52 22.80 -3.39
CA PHE A 286 -9.48 23.40 -2.48
C PHE A 286 -9.46 22.71 -1.11
N ASN A 287 -9.44 23.47 -0.03
CA ASN A 287 -9.62 22.96 1.31
C ASN A 287 -10.40 24.00 2.14
N PRO A 288 -11.63 23.70 2.59
CA PRO A 288 -12.49 24.68 3.27
C PRO A 288 -11.91 25.13 4.63
N ARG A 289 -10.94 24.41 5.18
CA ARG A 289 -10.26 24.75 6.44
C ARG A 289 -9.01 25.62 6.24
N ARG A 290 -8.67 25.98 4.99
CA ARG A 290 -7.49 26.79 4.66
C ARG A 290 -7.87 28.08 3.94
N THR A 291 -7.17 29.16 4.28
CA THR A 291 -7.30 30.45 3.57
C THR A 291 -6.68 30.36 2.18
N GLU A 292 -7.30 31.02 1.21
CA GLU A 292 -6.73 31.19 -0.11
C GLU A 292 -5.52 32.14 -0.06
N THR A 293 -4.36 31.63 -0.47
CA THR A 293 -3.08 32.36 -0.47
C THR A 293 -2.58 32.57 -1.90
N SER A 294 -1.66 33.52 -2.09
CA SER A 294 -0.97 33.69 -3.38
C SER A 294 -0.25 32.41 -3.83
N HIS A 295 0.18 31.56 -2.89
CA HIS A 295 0.81 30.28 -3.19
C HIS A 295 -0.17 29.31 -3.88
N ILE A 296 -1.39 29.12 -3.38
CA ILE A 296 -2.36 28.24 -4.05
C ILE A 296 -2.88 28.82 -5.36
N VAL A 297 -3.00 30.16 -5.46
CA VAL A 297 -3.30 30.84 -6.73
C VAL A 297 -2.20 30.57 -7.77
N MET A 298 -0.94 30.64 -7.35
CA MET A 298 0.20 30.28 -8.21
C MET A 298 0.17 28.81 -8.61
N ILE A 299 -0.09 27.88 -7.68
CA ILE A 299 -0.18 26.44 -8.01
C ILE A 299 -1.27 26.19 -9.05
N ARG A 300 -2.46 26.77 -8.86
CA ARG A 300 -3.60 26.64 -9.77
C ARG A 300 -3.29 27.13 -11.19
N SER A 301 -2.43 28.14 -11.36
CA SER A 301 -2.05 28.63 -12.69
C SER A 301 -1.20 27.62 -13.50
N TYR A 302 -0.56 26.65 -12.83
CA TYR A 302 0.19 25.58 -13.48
C TYR A 302 -0.66 24.33 -13.76
N MET A 303 -1.83 24.20 -13.14
CA MET A 303 -2.73 23.04 -13.33
C MET A 303 -3.37 23.09 -14.72
N THR A 304 -3.02 22.13 -15.58
CA THR A 304 -3.56 21.99 -16.93
C THR A 304 -4.84 21.16 -16.95
N THR A 305 -5.57 21.26 -18.06
CA THR A 305 -6.75 20.44 -18.36
C THR A 305 -6.64 19.88 -19.79
N GLY A 306 -7.48 18.91 -20.13
CA GLY A 306 -7.55 18.30 -21.45
C GLY A 306 -6.79 16.97 -21.55
N HIS A 307 -6.38 16.39 -20.44
CA HIS A 307 -5.76 15.07 -20.41
C HIS A 307 -6.81 13.98 -20.69
N ARG A 308 -6.36 12.86 -21.27
CA ARG A 308 -7.28 11.73 -21.50
C ARG A 308 -7.72 11.14 -20.17
N LEU A 309 -9.00 10.79 -20.10
CA LEU A 309 -9.57 9.99 -19.01
C LEU A 309 -9.23 8.53 -19.24
N VAL A 310 -8.55 7.88 -18.29
CA VAL A 310 -8.15 6.47 -18.40
C VAL A 310 -8.40 5.75 -17.08
N MET A 311 -8.49 4.42 -17.14
CA MET A 311 -8.51 3.60 -15.93
C MET A 311 -7.12 3.56 -15.31
N THR A 312 -7.05 3.71 -13.99
CA THR A 312 -5.83 3.80 -13.21
C THR A 312 -5.91 2.93 -11.96
N HIS A 313 -4.77 2.37 -11.55
CA HIS A 313 -4.59 1.64 -10.30
C HIS A 313 -4.47 2.60 -9.10
N VAL A 314 -3.81 3.75 -9.29
CA VAL A 314 -3.68 4.85 -8.29
C VAL A 314 -2.77 4.56 -7.09
N ASP A 315 -2.37 3.30 -6.86
CA ASP A 315 -1.27 2.95 -5.93
C ASP A 315 -0.24 1.99 -6.55
N LEU A 316 0.20 2.26 -7.79
CA LEU A 316 1.20 1.43 -8.48
C LEU A 316 2.58 1.56 -7.80
N HIS A 317 2.85 0.68 -6.85
CA HIS A 317 4.11 0.64 -6.11
C HIS A 317 4.70 -0.77 -6.14
N PRO A 318 6.04 -0.97 -6.10
CA PRO A 318 6.65 -2.31 -6.07
C PRO A 318 6.13 -3.23 -4.94
N ARG A 319 5.63 -2.64 -3.84
CA ARG A 319 5.02 -3.40 -2.74
C ARG A 319 3.68 -4.05 -3.10
N ASN A 320 3.02 -3.55 -4.15
CA ASN A 320 1.69 -3.97 -4.62
C ASN A 320 1.78 -4.83 -5.89
N ILE A 321 2.98 -5.20 -6.33
CA ILE A 321 3.19 -6.07 -7.50
C ILE A 321 3.73 -7.40 -6.97
N MET A 322 3.05 -8.50 -7.26
CA MET A 322 3.48 -9.84 -6.86
C MET A 322 4.27 -10.48 -7.99
N VAL A 323 5.39 -11.12 -7.65
CA VAL A 323 6.27 -11.76 -8.61
C VAL A 323 6.76 -13.13 -8.15
N THR A 324 6.99 -14.01 -9.11
CA THR A 324 7.75 -15.26 -8.93
C THR A 324 9.09 -15.16 -9.65
N VAL A 325 10.12 -15.73 -9.04
CA VAL A 325 11.45 -15.85 -9.63
C VAL A 325 11.67 -17.32 -9.96
N THR A 326 11.89 -17.62 -11.23
CA THR A 326 12.09 -18.99 -11.72
C THR A 326 13.41 -19.08 -12.47
N PRO A 327 14.20 -20.15 -12.30
CA PRO A 327 15.37 -20.38 -13.14
C PRO A 327 14.99 -20.37 -14.62
N TYR A 328 15.84 -19.83 -15.50
CA TYR A 328 15.69 -20.07 -16.92
C TYR A 328 15.88 -21.57 -17.16
N SER A 329 14.81 -22.26 -17.53
CA SER A 329 14.90 -23.66 -17.94
C SER A 329 15.75 -23.76 -19.19
N SER A 330 16.91 -24.38 -19.10
CA SER A 330 17.67 -24.88 -20.23
C SER A 330 17.04 -26.19 -20.73
N SER A 331 15.77 -26.16 -21.17
CA SER A 331 15.18 -27.28 -21.89
C SER A 331 15.38 -27.10 -23.40
N PRO A 332 16.04 -28.04 -24.11
CA PRO A 332 16.31 -27.95 -25.55
C PRO A 332 15.11 -28.33 -26.44
N TYR A 333 13.89 -28.41 -25.92
CA TYR A 333 12.72 -28.79 -26.70
C TYR A 333 11.53 -27.87 -26.40
N GLU A 334 11.39 -26.80 -27.18
CA GLU A 334 10.09 -26.38 -27.68
C GLU A 334 10.26 -25.51 -28.93
N VAL A 335 9.89 -26.12 -30.06
CA VAL A 335 9.64 -25.48 -31.34
C VAL A 335 8.16 -25.13 -31.34
N ASP A 336 7.80 -23.85 -31.22
CA ASP A 336 7.00 -23.21 -32.27
C ASP A 336 7.06 -21.68 -32.17
N GLY A 337 7.16 -21.04 -33.32
CA GLY A 337 7.61 -19.67 -33.47
C GLY A 337 6.62 -18.61 -33.01
N GLN A 338 7.10 -17.73 -32.13
CA GLN A 338 6.94 -16.27 -32.24
C GLN A 338 7.99 -15.62 -31.33
N CYS A 339 9.23 -15.61 -31.80
CA CYS A 339 10.29 -14.82 -31.19
C CYS A 339 10.01 -13.35 -31.51
N LEU A 340 9.56 -12.58 -30.52
CA LEU A 340 9.70 -11.13 -30.53
C LEU A 340 11.20 -10.87 -30.60
N GLN A 341 11.68 -10.50 -31.79
CA GLN A 341 13.08 -10.18 -32.03
C GLN A 341 13.50 -9.08 -31.04
N THR A 342 14.30 -9.46 -30.05
CA THR A 342 15.05 -8.52 -29.21
C THR A 342 15.97 -7.73 -30.13
N SER A 343 15.79 -6.42 -30.18
CA SER A 343 16.60 -5.51 -30.99
C SER A 343 18.09 -5.80 -30.79
N GLU A 344 18.78 -6.10 -31.88
CA GLU A 344 20.24 -6.23 -31.96
C GLU A 344 20.90 -4.88 -31.67
N ALA A 345 21.15 -4.58 -30.40
CA ALA A 345 22.13 -3.59 -29.99
C ALA A 345 22.60 -3.93 -28.58
N PHE A 346 23.91 -3.91 -28.37
CA PHE A 346 24.68 -4.24 -27.15
C PHE A 346 25.18 -5.69 -27.05
N THR A 347 26.21 -5.95 -27.87
CA THR A 347 27.23 -6.96 -27.62
C THR A 347 28.00 -6.62 -26.34
N GLY A 348 27.68 -7.34 -25.27
CA GLY A 348 28.49 -7.50 -24.07
C GLY A 348 28.15 -8.86 -23.47
N THR A 349 28.94 -9.88 -23.79
CA THR A 349 28.87 -11.19 -23.15
C THR A 349 29.25 -11.00 -21.68
N ASP A 350 28.30 -11.19 -20.74
CA ASP A 350 28.53 -11.77 -19.39
C ASP A 350 27.38 -11.63 -18.37
N ASP A 351 26.13 -11.30 -18.72
CA ASP A 351 25.02 -11.37 -17.73
C ASP A 351 23.65 -11.61 -18.39
N VAL A 352 23.45 -12.80 -18.99
CA VAL A 352 22.06 -13.29 -19.16
C VAL A 352 21.63 -13.78 -17.78
N PRO A 353 20.63 -13.15 -17.12
CA PRO A 353 20.29 -13.53 -15.76
C PRO A 353 19.87 -15.00 -15.73
N SER A 354 20.33 -15.74 -14.73
CA SER A 354 19.99 -17.16 -14.55
C SER A 354 18.52 -17.38 -14.17
N GLU A 355 17.80 -16.31 -13.83
CA GLU A 355 16.44 -16.34 -13.33
C GLU A 355 15.54 -15.31 -14.03
N ARG A 356 14.32 -15.73 -14.34
CA ARG A 356 13.25 -14.92 -14.89
C ARG A 356 12.32 -14.45 -13.77
N VAL A 357 12.03 -13.16 -13.75
CA VAL A 357 11.02 -12.54 -12.87
C VAL A 357 9.70 -12.43 -13.63
N THR A 358 8.62 -13.00 -13.10
CA THR A 358 7.30 -12.99 -13.74
C THR A 358 6.28 -12.37 -12.79
N ILE A 359 5.50 -11.39 -13.28
CA ILE A 359 4.39 -10.79 -12.54
C ILE A 359 3.25 -11.80 -12.45
N THR A 360 2.80 -12.07 -11.23
CA THR A 360 1.70 -13.00 -10.93
C THR A 360 0.42 -12.30 -10.51
N GLY A 361 0.50 -11.03 -10.11
CA GLY A 361 -0.67 -10.24 -9.72
C GLY A 361 -0.32 -8.79 -9.38
N ILE A 362 -1.30 -7.91 -9.50
CA ILE A 362 -1.28 -6.56 -8.95
C ILE A 362 -2.35 -6.51 -7.86
N ILE A 363 -1.97 -6.10 -6.66
CA ILE A 363 -2.84 -6.05 -5.47
C ILE A 363 -3.11 -4.60 -5.05
N ASP A 364 -4.02 -4.41 -4.09
CA ASP A 364 -4.34 -3.11 -3.47
C ASP A 364 -5.09 -2.11 -4.38
N TRP A 365 -6.12 -2.59 -5.08
CA TRP A 365 -6.97 -1.84 -6.02
C TRP A 365 -7.97 -0.87 -5.36
N GLU A 366 -7.88 -0.61 -4.05
CA GLU A 366 -8.86 0.15 -3.27
C GLU A 366 -9.04 1.60 -3.73
N THR A 367 -8.02 2.14 -4.41
CA THR A 367 -7.99 3.52 -4.91
C THR A 367 -8.18 3.62 -6.42
N CYS A 368 -8.36 2.49 -7.12
CA CYS A 368 -8.49 2.45 -8.57
C CYS A 368 -9.67 3.30 -9.07
N GLY A 369 -9.57 3.79 -10.30
CA GLY A 369 -10.67 4.54 -10.91
C GLY A 369 -10.30 5.25 -12.21
N TRP A 370 -11.26 6.03 -12.70
CA TRP A 370 -11.11 6.86 -13.89
C TRP A 370 -10.50 8.21 -13.52
N TYR A 371 -9.28 8.47 -13.97
CA TYR A 371 -8.51 9.68 -13.64
C TYR A 371 -7.81 10.24 -14.88
N PRO A 372 -7.28 11.49 -14.84
CA PRO A 372 -6.40 11.98 -15.89
C PRO A 372 -5.22 11.05 -16.10
N GLU A 373 -4.78 10.85 -17.33
CA GLU A 373 -3.71 9.88 -17.67
C GLU A 373 -2.37 10.10 -16.97
N TYR A 374 -2.09 11.32 -16.50
CA TYR A 374 -0.90 11.63 -15.71
C TYR A 374 -0.98 11.08 -14.28
N TRP A 375 -2.19 10.84 -13.76
CA TRP A 375 -2.42 10.54 -12.35
C TRP A 375 -1.69 9.27 -11.89
N GLU A 376 -1.66 8.24 -12.72
CA GLU A 376 -0.92 7.01 -12.44
C GLU A 376 0.59 7.28 -12.24
N TYR A 377 1.19 8.10 -13.12
CA TYR A 377 2.61 8.44 -13.03
C TYR A 377 2.94 9.17 -11.72
N LEU A 378 2.08 10.09 -11.30
CA LEU A 378 2.25 10.81 -10.04
C LEU A 378 2.22 9.86 -8.85
N LYS A 379 1.21 8.99 -8.82
CA LYS A 379 1.00 8.11 -7.67
C LYS A 379 2.01 6.98 -7.61
N ALA A 380 2.53 6.53 -8.76
CA ALA A 380 3.59 5.53 -8.79
C ALA A 380 4.93 6.01 -8.20
N LEU A 381 5.10 7.33 -8.06
CA LEU A 381 6.27 7.96 -7.44
C LEU A 381 6.08 8.26 -5.95
N ASN A 382 4.87 8.07 -5.41
CA ASN A 382 4.63 8.27 -3.99
C ASN A 382 5.51 7.34 -3.15
N THR A 383 6.03 7.88 -2.05
CA THR A 383 6.88 7.14 -1.09
C THR A 383 8.21 6.64 -1.65
N ILE A 384 8.59 7.02 -2.87
CA ILE A 384 9.93 6.82 -3.43
C ILE A 384 10.81 8.01 -3.06
N PHE A 385 11.92 7.74 -2.38
CA PHE A 385 12.88 8.76 -1.97
C PHE A 385 14.31 8.18 -1.92
N PRO A 386 15.35 9.03 -1.99
CA PRO A 386 16.73 8.57 -1.93
C PRO A 386 17.00 7.71 -0.68
N GLY A 387 17.59 6.54 -0.87
CA GLY A 387 17.91 5.58 0.19
C GLY A 387 16.79 4.58 0.53
N CYS A 388 15.59 4.68 -0.07
CA CYS A 388 14.59 3.62 0.06
C CYS A 388 14.98 2.36 -0.74
N ASP A 389 14.29 1.23 -0.50
CA ASP A 389 14.61 -0.03 -1.20
C ASP A 389 14.33 0.01 -2.71
N CYS A 390 13.53 0.96 -3.16
CA CYS A 390 13.09 1.11 -4.55
C CYS A 390 13.49 2.48 -5.12
N GLU A 391 14.64 3.04 -4.74
CA GLU A 391 15.03 4.41 -5.09
C GLU A 391 15.16 4.67 -6.60
N ASP A 392 15.44 3.64 -7.40
CA ASP A 392 15.52 3.68 -8.87
C ASP A 392 14.22 3.24 -9.56
N TRP A 393 13.12 3.02 -8.82
CA TRP A 393 11.82 2.61 -9.38
C TRP A 393 11.33 3.50 -10.52
N TRP A 394 11.55 4.81 -10.39
CA TRP A 394 11.14 5.81 -11.38
C TRP A 394 11.76 5.59 -12.76
N GLU A 395 12.91 4.91 -12.86
CA GLU A 395 13.57 4.56 -14.13
C GLU A 395 12.87 3.40 -14.86
N TYR A 396 12.14 2.58 -14.12
CA TYR A 396 11.50 1.34 -14.60
C TYR A 396 9.98 1.40 -14.59
N LEU A 397 9.40 2.60 -14.45
CA LEU A 397 7.96 2.79 -14.64
C LEU A 397 7.54 2.37 -16.06
N PRO A 398 6.34 1.79 -16.22
CA PRO A 398 5.83 1.45 -17.54
C PRO A 398 5.75 2.69 -18.43
N THR A 399 6.29 2.63 -19.64
CA THR A 399 6.25 3.76 -20.59
C THR A 399 4.81 4.09 -21.01
N THR A 400 3.91 3.10 -20.94
CA THR A 400 2.48 3.27 -21.23
C THR A 400 1.76 4.18 -20.23
N ILE A 401 2.33 4.42 -19.03
CA ILE A 401 1.77 5.40 -18.09
C ILE A 401 2.15 6.86 -18.41
N GLY A 402 3.13 7.05 -19.30
CA GLY A 402 3.67 8.34 -19.70
C GLY A 402 4.64 8.93 -18.69
N VAL A 403 5.24 10.07 -19.05
CA VAL A 403 6.19 10.81 -18.21
C VAL A 403 5.69 12.25 -18.07
N TRP A 404 5.34 12.65 -16.86
CA TRP A 404 4.59 13.89 -16.59
C TRP A 404 5.32 14.79 -15.58
N PRO A 405 6.48 15.36 -15.94
CA PRO A 405 7.33 16.08 -15.00
C PRO A 405 6.71 17.39 -14.53
N LYS A 406 5.91 18.05 -15.37
CA LYS A 406 5.20 19.29 -15.02
C LYS A 406 4.11 19.00 -13.98
N GLU A 407 3.25 18.02 -14.25
CA GLU A 407 2.17 17.60 -13.36
C GLU A 407 2.75 17.08 -12.03
N HIS A 408 3.90 16.39 -12.08
CA HIS A 408 4.61 15.95 -10.89
C HIS A 408 5.18 17.10 -10.06
N ALA A 409 5.77 18.11 -10.69
CA ALA A 409 6.18 19.31 -9.97
C ALA A 409 4.98 20.02 -9.30
N VAL A 410 3.85 20.09 -9.99
CA VAL A 410 2.59 20.63 -9.43
C VAL A 410 2.08 19.79 -8.25
N ASP A 411 2.12 18.46 -8.36
CA ASP A 411 1.77 17.53 -7.28
C ASP A 411 2.62 17.76 -6.02
N LEU A 412 3.94 17.91 -6.18
CA LEU A 412 4.85 18.20 -5.09
C LEU A 412 4.59 19.57 -4.44
N MET A 413 4.20 20.58 -5.22
CA MET A 413 3.77 21.87 -4.68
C MET A 413 2.44 21.74 -3.92
N LEU A 414 1.48 20.96 -4.45
CA LEU A 414 0.22 20.65 -3.76
C LEU A 414 0.45 19.90 -2.45
N ASP A 415 1.34 18.91 -2.41
CA ASP A 415 1.66 18.21 -1.16
C ASP A 415 2.19 19.19 -0.11
N LYS A 416 3.12 20.07 -0.50
CA LYS A 416 3.63 21.12 0.40
C LYS A 416 2.54 22.09 0.83
N TRP A 417 1.63 22.48 -0.06
CA TRP A 417 0.49 23.33 0.29
C TRP A 417 -0.50 22.60 1.20
N CYS A 418 -0.60 21.28 1.15
CA CYS A 418 -1.37 20.52 2.13
C CYS A 418 -0.64 20.45 3.49
N ARG A 419 0.67 20.77 3.58
CA ARG A 419 1.52 20.79 4.82
C ARG A 419 1.12 22.02 5.61
#